data_AF-A0A257Y6B8-F1
#
_entry.id   AF-A0A257Y6B8-F1
#
_cell.length_a   1.000
_cell.length_b   1.000
_cell.length_c   1.000
_cell.angle_alpha   90.00
_cell.angle_beta   90.00
_cell.angle_gamma   90.00
#
_symmetry.space_group_name_H-M   'P 1'
#
loop_
_entity.id
_entity.type
_entity.pdbx_description
1 polymer ?
#
loop_
_entity_poly.entity_id
_entity_poly.type
_entity_poly.pdbx_seq_one_letter_code
_entity_poly.pdbx_strand_id
1 'polypeptide(L)' 'MDLPPGSRLSEQEIAARFGVSRQPVREALIGLARMRLVEILPEGVIPAFDGMSFER' A
#
# COMPACT_ATOMS: atom_id res chain seq x y z
N MET A 1 4.99 4.84 11.25
CA MET A 1 3.72 4.22 10.83
C MET A 1 4.09 2.81 10.48
N ASP A 2 3.75 1.87 11.35
CA ASP A 2 3.92 0.46 11.06
C ASP A 2 2.68 -0.02 10.31
N LEU A 3 2.89 -0.55 9.11
CA LEU A 3 1.84 -1.12 8.26
C LEU A 3 2.08 -2.63 8.23
N PRO A 4 1.50 -3.40 9.16
CA PRO A 4 1.67 -4.83 9.12
C PRO A 4 1.08 -5.38 7.81
N PRO A 5 1.65 -6.50 7.30
CA PRO A 5 1.09 -7.20 6.16
C PRO A 5 -0.42 -7.41 6.27
N GLY A 6 -1.13 -7.29 5.14
CA GLY A 6 -2.59 -7.43 5.10
C GLY A 6 -3.39 -6.23 5.64
N SER A 7 -2.75 -5.19 6.18
CA SER A 7 -3.45 -3.95 6.58
C SER A 7 -4.12 -3.28 5.38
N ARG A 8 -5.39 -2.90 5.49
CA ARG A 8 -6.03 -2.10 4.43
C ARG A 8 -5.52 -0.67 4.44
N LEU A 9 -5.24 -0.15 3.25
CA LEU A 9 -4.80 1.20 2.97
C LEU A 9 -5.89 1.93 2.18
N SER A 10 -6.29 3.09 2.69
CA SER A 10 -7.18 4.03 1.99
C SER A 10 -6.37 5.13 1.31
N GLU A 11 -6.58 5.30 0.00
CA GLU A 11 -6.00 6.43 -0.73
C GLU A 11 -6.36 7.78 -0.08
N GLN A 12 -7.59 7.90 0.44
CA GLN A 12 -8.09 9.13 1.04
C GLN A 12 -7.38 9.43 2.36
N GLU A 13 -7.18 8.43 3.22
CA GLU A 13 -6.48 8.59 4.50
C GLU A 13 -5.00 8.92 4.29
N ILE A 14 -4.37 8.28 3.31
CA ILE A 14 -2.97 8.56 2.93
C ILE A 14 -2.88 9.99 2.38
N ALA A 15 -3.77 10.38 1.46
CA ALA A 15 -3.80 11.73 0.89
C ALA A 15 -3.93 12.81 1.98
N ALA A 16 -4.88 12.61 2.91
CA ALA A 16 -5.07 13.52 4.04
C ALA A 16 -3.84 13.60 4.95
N ARG A 17 -3.20 12.47 5.25
CA ARG A 17 -2.01 12.41 6.11
C ARG A 17 -0.80 13.14 5.50
N PHE A 18 -0.60 13.01 4.19
CA PHE A 18 0.54 13.61 3.50
C PHE A 18 0.24 15.00 2.91
N GLY A 19 -0.99 15.52 3.07
CA GLY A 19 -1.38 16.83 2.56
C GLY A 19 -1.38 16.92 1.03
N VAL A 20 -1.64 15.80 0.36
CA VAL A 20 -1.65 15.69 -1.11
C VAL A 20 -3.02 15.26 -1.61
N SER A 21 -3.25 15.29 -2.93
CA SER A 21 -4.48 14.77 -3.51
C SER A 21 -4.46 13.24 -3.65
N ARG A 22 -5.61 12.64 -3.96
CA ARG A 22 -5.72 11.17 -4.14
C ARG A 22 -4.99 10.64 -5.37
N GLN A 23 -4.85 11.44 -6.43
CA GLN A 23 -4.21 11.03 -7.68
C GLN A 23 -2.73 10.64 -7.51
N PRO A 24 -1.84 11.46 -6.91
CA PRO A 24 -0.45 11.08 -6.68
C PRO A 24 -0.32 9.88 -5.71
N VAL A 25 -1.23 9.74 -4.74
CA VAL A 25 -1.28 8.57 -3.86
C VAL A 25 -1.57 7.30 -4.65
N ARG A 26 -2.57 7.34 -5.55
CA ARG A 26 -2.90 6.21 -6.42
C ARG A 26 -1.74 5.82 -7.32
N GLU A 27 -1.07 6.79 -7.93
CA GLU A 27 0.13 6.54 -8.76
C GLU A 27 1.26 5.89 -7.96
N ALA A 28 1.51 6.36 -6.74
CA ALA A 28 2.49 5.78 -5.85
C ALA A 28 2.12 4.32 -5.48
N LEU A 29 0.86 4.05 -5.12
CA LEU A 29 0.39 2.69 -4.80
C LEU A 29 0.48 1.75 -6.02
N ILE A 30 0.19 2.23 -7.23
CA ILE A 30 0.41 1.47 -8.48
C ILE A 30 1.89 1.17 -8.67
N GLY A 31 2.78 2.13 -8.42
CA GLY A 31 4.23 1.93 -8.45
C GLY A 31 4.70 0.86 -7.46
N LEU A 32 4.21 0.93 -6.22
CA LEU A 32 4.49 -0.06 -5.17
C LEU A 32 3.96 -1.46 -5.55
N ALA A 33 2.78 -1.53 -6.18
CA ALA A 33 2.20 -2.80 -6.64
C ALA A 33 3.04 -3.45 -7.74
N ARG A 34 3.58 -2.64 -8.67
CA ARG A 34 4.53 -3.13 -9.69
C ARG A 34 5.80 -3.74 -9.08
N MET A 35 6.23 -3.21 -7.93
CA MET A 35 7.34 -3.75 -7.15
C MET A 35 6.94 -4.89 -6.20
N ARG A 36 5.68 -5.34 -6.24
CA ARG A 36 5.10 -6.37 -5.35
C ARG A 36 5.22 -6.04 -3.86
N LEU A 37 5.19 -4.75 -3.52
CA LEU A 37 5.20 -4.29 -2.13
C LEU A 37 3.78 -4.17 -1.55
N VAL A 38 2.79 -3.96 -2.42
CA VAL A 38 1.36 -3.89 -2.09
C VAL A 38 0.53 -4.59 -3.16
N GLU A 39 -0.70 -4.96 -2.84
CA GLU A 39 -1.69 -5.52 -3.73
C GLU A 39 -2.92 -4.61 -3.79
N ILE A 40 -3.41 -4.33 -5.01
CA ILE A 40 -4.59 -3.49 -5.24
C ILE A 40 -5.82 -4.39 -5.38
N LEU A 41 -6.79 -4.21 -4.48
CA LEU A 41 -8.06 -4.91 -4.43
C LEU A 41 -9.22 -3.99 -4.84
N PRO A 42 -10.39 -4.53 -5.23
CA PRO A 42 -11.58 -3.73 -5.53
C PRO A 42 -12.02 -2.84 -4.35
N GLU A 43 -11.81 -3.30 -3.12
CA GLU A 43 -12.17 -2.62 -1.88
C GLU A 43 -11.04 -1.79 -1.22
N GLY A 44 -9.83 -1.77 -1.78
CA GLY A 44 -8.69 -1.03 -1.19
C GLY A 44 -7.32 -1.60 -1.55
N VAL A 45 -6.26 -1.17 -0.86
CA VAL A 45 -4.90 -1.71 -1.07
C VAL A 45 -4.41 -2.42 0.19
N ILE A 46 -3.67 -3.53 0.07
CA ILE A 46 -3.06 -4.23 1.21
C ILE A 46 -1.54 -4.40 1.00
N PRO A 47 -0.67 -4.30 2.02
CA PRO A 47 0.73 -4.69 1.89
C PRO A 47 0.84 -6.19 1.59
N ALA A 48 1.63 -6.54 0.58
CA ALA A 48 1.69 -7.89 -0.01
C ALA A 48 2.60 -8.88 0.75
N PHE A 49 3.19 -8.48 1.87
CA PHE A 49 4.22 -9.25 2.56
C PHE A 49 3.67 -10.33 3.52
N ASP A 50 3.02 -11.37 3.03
CA ASP A 50 2.55 -12.50 3.86
C ASP A 50 3.51 -13.71 3.84
N GLY A 51 4.77 -13.54 4.29
CA GLY A 51 5.60 -14.70 4.66
C GLY A 51 6.87 -14.96 3.84
N MET A 52 7.74 -13.96 3.67
CA MET A 52 9.17 -14.26 3.52
C MET A 52 9.81 -14.33 4.91
N SER A 53 9.83 -15.54 5.49
CA SER A 53 10.94 -15.90 6.37
C SER A 53 12.22 -15.66 5.59
N PHE A 54 13.04 -14.72 6.05
CA PHE A 54 14.41 -14.58 5.57
C PHE A 54 15.22 -15.73 6.17
N GLU A 55 14.97 -16.96 5.73
CA GLU A 55 15.95 -18.02 5.87
C GLU A 55 16.88 -17.96 4.66
N ARG A 56 18.15 -17.69 4.99
CA ARG A 56 19.38 -17.69 4.18
C ARG A 56 19.31 -18.24 2.76
#